data_AF-A0A8J6PIM3-F1
#
_entry.id   AF-A0A8J6PIM3-F1
#
_cell.length_a   1.000
_cell.length_b   1.000
_cell.length_c   1.000
_cell.angle_alpha   90.00
_cell.angle_beta   90.00
_cell.angle_gamma   90.00
#
_symmetry.space_group_name_H-M   'P 1'
#
loop_
_entity.id
_entity.type
_entity.pdbx_description
1 polymer ?
#
loop_
_entity_poly.entity_id
_entity_poly.type
_entity_poly.pdbx_seq_one_letter_code
_entity_poly.pdbx_strand_id
1 'polypeptide(L)' 'MTARLIGASIGLVIAVVDFALLRLLASRVDLPETKRVLKITGISQFVLLPIVGWFVAPLFAGE' A
#
# COMPACT_ATOMS: atom_id res chain seq x y z
N MET A 1 -9.72 -9.86 16.82
CA MET A 1 -9.59 -9.78 15.35
C MET A 1 -8.71 -10.93 14.90
N THR A 2 -9.01 -11.60 13.79
CA THR A 2 -8.13 -12.65 13.23
C THR A 2 -6.81 -12.04 12.74
N ALA A 3 -5.68 -12.78 12.73
CA ALA A 3 -4.40 -12.21 12.27
C ALA A 3 -4.49 -11.75 10.82
N ARG A 4 -5.34 -12.40 10.00
CA ARG A 4 -5.69 -11.97 8.64
C ARG A 4 -6.23 -10.54 8.58
N LEU A 5 -7.20 -10.22 9.43
CA LEU A 5 -7.79 -8.87 9.48
C LEU A 5 -6.78 -7.85 9.98
N ILE A 6 -5.95 -8.21 10.97
CA ILE A 6 -4.88 -7.33 11.47
C ILE A 6 -3.86 -7.05 10.36
N GLY A 7 -3.42 -8.08 9.66
CA GLY A 7 -2.49 -7.97 8.54
C GLY A 7 -3.04 -7.09 7.40
N ALA A 8 -4.29 -7.31 7.00
CA ALA A 8 -4.94 -6.47 5.99
C ALA A 8 -5.06 -5.00 6.44
N SER A 9 -5.39 -4.77 7.71
CA SER A 9 -5.46 -3.43 8.30
C SER A 9 -4.10 -2.72 8.26
N ILE A 10 -3.03 -3.42 8.65
CA ILE A 10 -1.66 -2.90 8.61
C ILE A 10 -1.26 -2.62 7.16
N GLY A 11 -1.54 -3.54 6.24
CA GLY A 11 -1.30 -3.35 4.82
C GLY A 11 -2.01 -2.11 4.26
N LEU A 12 -3.23 -1.82 4.73
CA LEU A 12 -3.98 -0.63 4.35
C LEU A 12 -3.34 0.65 4.89
N VAL A 13 -2.89 0.64 6.15
CA VAL A 13 -2.18 1.78 6.74
C VAL A 13 -0.89 2.06 5.98
N ILE A 14 -0.11 1.02 5.64
CA ILE A 14 1.10 1.18 4.84
C ILE A 14 0.78 1.75 3.46
N ALA A 15 -0.29 1.28 2.80
CA ALA A 15 -0.72 1.82 1.51
C ALA A 15 -1.07 3.32 1.58
N VAL A 16 -1.75 3.77 2.65
CA VAL A 16 -2.05 5.18 2.86
C VAL A 16 -0.76 6.01 3.00
N VAL A 17 0.20 5.52 3.78
CA VAL A 17 1.48 6.19 3.99
C VAL A 17 2.24 6.28 2.67
N ASP A 18 2.36 5.18 1.94
CA ASP A 18 3.14 5.14 0.70
C ASP A 18 2.48 5.98 -0.40
N PHE A 19 1.15 5.99 -0.49
CA PHE A 19 0.43 6.90 -1.38
C PHE A 19 0.72 8.37 -1.07
N ALA A 20 0.79 8.76 0.21
CA ALA A 20 1.13 10.12 0.60
C ALA A 20 2.58 10.49 0.20
N LEU A 21 3.52 9.57 0.40
CA LEU A 21 4.93 9.73 0.00
C LEU A 21 5.08 9.82 -1.53
N LEU A 22 4.42 8.96 -2.29
CA LEU A 22 4.41 9.00 -3.76
C LEU A 22 3.76 10.28 -4.29
N ARG A 23 2.73 10.79 -3.61
CA ARG A 23 2.12 12.08 -3.95
C ARG A 23 3.08 13.25 -3.69
N LEU A 24 3.84 13.21 -2.60
CA LEU A 24 4.90 14.18 -2.32
C LEU A 24 6.00 14.10 -3.40
N LEU A 25 6.40 12.90 -3.81
CA LEU A 25 7.37 12.72 -4.88
C LEU A 25 6.85 13.26 -6.21
N ALA A 26 5.59 12.99 -6.54
CA ALA A 26 4.94 13.48 -7.76
C ALA A 26 4.86 15.01 -7.80
N SER A 27 4.86 15.72 -6.66
CA SER A 27 4.91 17.18 -6.63
C SER A 27 6.28 17.75 -6.98
N ARG A 28 7.33 16.91 -7.00
CA ARG A 28 8.71 17.29 -7.32
C ARG A 28 9.16 16.88 -8.73
N VAL A 29 8.31 16.15 -9.46
CA VAL A 29 8.58 15.71 -10.83
C VAL A 29 7.90 16.67 -11.79
N ASP A 30 8.55 17.01 -12.91
CA ASP A 30 7.92 17.86 -13.94
C ASP A 30 7.20 17.05 -15.00
N LEU A 31 7.70 15.85 -15.31
CA LEU A 31 7.17 14.99 -16.37
C LEU A 31 5.75 14.46 -16.03
N PRO A 32 4.73 14.72 -16.87
CA PRO A 32 3.36 14.32 -16.60
C PRO A 32 3.15 12.80 -16.65
N GLU A 33 3.88 12.07 -17.50
CA GLU A 33 3.84 10.61 -17.59
C GLU A 33 4.28 9.97 -16.27
N THR A 34 5.36 10.45 -15.67
CA THR A 34 5.85 9.94 -14.38
C THR A 34 4.84 10.20 -13.28
N LYS A 35 4.20 11.38 -13.23
CA LYS A 35 3.12 11.66 -12.26
C LYS A 35 1.97 10.68 -12.40
N ARG A 36 1.61 10.32 -13.64
CA ARG A 36 0.55 9.36 -13.91
C ARG A 36 0.92 7.96 -13.41
N VAL A 37 2.15 7.50 -13.68
CA VAL A 37 2.64 6.21 -13.19
C VAL A 37 2.67 6.19 -11.66
N LEU A 38 3.23 7.22 -11.01
CA LEU A 38 3.26 7.32 -9.54
C LEU A 38 1.87 7.26 -8.92
N LYS A 39 0.87 7.92 -9.55
CA LYS A 39 -0.52 7.86 -9.09
C LYS A 39 -1.12 6.46 -9.24
N ILE A 40 -0.90 5.79 -10.37
CA ILE A 40 -1.42 4.43 -10.61
C ILE A 40 -0.80 3.45 -9.62
N THR A 41 0.52 3.52 -9.42
CA THR A 41 1.25 2.71 -8.44
C THR A 41 0.73 2.95 -7.03
N GLY A 42 0.55 4.22 -6.62
CA GLY A 42 0.02 4.52 -5.30
C GLY A 42 -1.41 4.00 -5.10
N ILE A 43 -2.27 4.02 -6.13
CA ILE A 43 -3.62 3.46 -6.06
C ILE A 43 -3.60 1.93 -5.99
N SER A 44 -2.72 1.26 -6.75
CA SER A 44 -2.66 -0.22 -6.76
C SER A 44 -2.25 -0.79 -5.39
N GLN A 45 -1.43 -0.05 -4.64
CA GLN A 45 -1.01 -0.44 -3.30
C GLN A 45 -2.16 -0.57 -2.30
N PHE A 46 -3.26 0.16 -2.46
CA PHE A 46 -4.46 0.03 -1.61
C PHE A 46 -5.15 -1.32 -1.72
N VAL A 47 -4.87 -2.08 -2.80
CA VAL A 47 -5.39 -3.43 -2.98
C VAL A 47 -4.29 -4.45 -2.68
N LEU A 48 -3.10 -4.23 -3.24
CA LEU A 48 -2.00 -5.19 -3.15
C LEU A 48 -1.50 -5.36 -1.72
N LEU A 49 -1.28 -4.27 -0.97
CA LEU A 49 -0.71 -4.36 0.37
C LEU A 49 -1.67 -4.98 1.40
N PRO A 50 -2.98 -4.66 1.43
CA PRO A 50 -3.92 -5.38 2.29
C PRO A 50 -4.03 -6.87 1.95
N ILE A 51 -4.03 -7.24 0.67
CA ILE A 51 -4.06 -8.64 0.25
C ILE A 51 -2.81 -9.36 0.76
N VAL A 52 -1.62 -8.77 0.56
CA VAL A 52 -0.37 -9.34 1.10
C VAL A 52 -0.47 -9.49 2.61
N GLY A 53 -0.88 -8.46 3.34
CA GLY A 53 -1.05 -8.52 4.78
C GLY A 53 -2.03 -9.62 5.24
N TRP A 54 -3.14 -9.80 4.54
CA TRP A 54 -4.13 -10.83 4.82
C TRP A 54 -3.54 -12.24 4.79
N PHE A 55 -2.67 -12.53 3.81
CA PHE A 55 -2.05 -13.86 3.65
C PHE A 55 -0.78 -14.04 4.47
N VAL A 56 -0.02 -12.98 4.68
CA VAL A 56 1.28 -13.04 5.35
C VAL A 56 1.15 -13.01 6.87
N ALA A 57 0.23 -12.24 7.43
CA ALA A 57 0.10 -12.13 8.89
C ALA A 57 -0.16 -13.47 9.62
N PRO A 58 -0.99 -14.40 9.10
CA PRO A 58 -1.18 -15.72 9.70
C PRO A 58 0.11 -16.54 9.80
N LEU A 59 0.98 -16.46 8.79
CA LEU A 59 2.27 -17.18 8.75
C LEU A 59 3.18 -16.80 9.94
N PHE A 60 3.07 -15.56 10.42
CA PHE A 60 3.81 -15.06 11.58
C PHE A 60 3.04 -15.22 12.90
N ALA A 61 1.72 -15.25 12.85
CA ALA A 61 0.86 -15.42 14.02
C ALA A 61 0.67 -16.90 14.41
N GLY A 62 1.11 -17.85 13.58
CA GLY A 62 0.94 -19.29 13.81
C GLY A 62 -0.48 -19.78 13.53
N GLU A 63 -1.21 -19.07 12.66
CA GLU A 63 -2.59 -19.36 12.23
C GLU A 63 -2.64 -19.92 10.79
#